data_AF-A0A3R7NU13-F1
#
_entry.id   AF-A0A3R7NU13-F1
#
_cell.length_a   1.000
_cell.length_b   1.000
_cell.length_c   1.000
_cell.angle_alpha   90.00
_cell.angle_beta   90.00
_cell.angle_gamma   90.00
#
_symmetry.space_group_name_H-M   'P 1'
#
loop_
_entity.id
_entity.type
_entity.pdbx_description
1 polymer ?
#
loop_
_entity_poly.entity_id
_entity_poly.type
_entity_poly.pdbx_seq_one_letter_code
_entity_poly.pdbx_strand_id
1 'polypeptide(L)'
;MSSFPVAHKPLHTPPLQEVAEVLQTALKAKFANAEVTVVDCPDLTKPPYGLEAAGLCGSPRLADVGGVPYLMPMVQKDKLYDVKDLAVAVGLPSAFVVGAGAGPHPYVGVNSEMMANIKTGDSTTNGSRVAKINAAGSYELQKLPQSETRCALMLNMFASEGRPGKVLRVSAKKRTGDTNLVTCMREALKAHYGEKPVGLGGTFRLVEGKAKCHVMPEFSSVPLTCDAEVNEWLRFFDMPAPMVFLSTLISSDPDLDLRVEHSHGYGSDCGGHTMTDSRNCRV
;
A
#
# COMPACT_ATOMS: atom_id res chain seq x y z
N MET A 1 6.19 24.16 10.24
CA MET A 1 5.61 22.81 10.29
C MET A 1 4.12 22.97 10.12
N SER A 2 3.54 22.40 9.08
CA SER A 2 2.08 22.32 8.94
C SER A 2 1.58 21.39 10.03
N SER A 3 0.82 21.89 11.01
CA SER A 3 0.25 21.04 12.06
C SER A 3 -1.10 20.52 11.59
N PHE A 4 -1.16 19.24 11.24
CA PHE A 4 -2.41 18.53 11.01
C PHE A 4 -2.80 17.80 12.31
N PRO A 5 -4.11 17.58 12.56
CA PRO A 5 -4.54 16.80 13.72
C PRO A 5 -4.00 15.36 13.60
N VAL A 6 -3.48 14.82 14.70
CA VAL A 6 -2.98 13.45 14.77
C VAL A 6 -3.70 12.72 15.90
N ALA A 7 -4.26 11.56 15.60
CA ALA A 7 -4.84 10.65 16.57
C ALA A 7 -4.02 9.36 16.63
N HIS A 8 -3.84 8.82 17.83
CA HIS A 8 -3.11 7.57 18.06
C HIS A 8 -4.01 6.54 18.72
N LYS A 9 -4.00 5.32 18.19
CA LYS A 9 -4.65 4.16 18.79
C LYS A 9 -3.62 3.02 18.90
N PRO A 10 -3.46 2.40 20.08
CA PRO A 10 -2.62 1.22 20.18
C PRO A 10 -3.24 0.06 19.40
N LEU A 11 -2.41 -0.68 18.67
CA LEU A 11 -2.81 -1.92 18.02
C LEU A 11 -2.44 -3.12 18.89
N HIS A 12 -3.17 -4.21 18.73
CA HIS A 12 -2.80 -5.49 19.32
C HIS A 12 -1.58 -6.04 18.57
N THR A 13 -0.54 -6.41 19.32
CA THR A 13 0.75 -6.90 18.80
C THR A 13 0.99 -8.35 19.23
N PRO A 14 0.26 -9.32 18.65
CA PRO A 14 0.49 -10.74 18.92
C PRO A 14 1.89 -11.18 18.44
N PRO A 15 2.45 -12.27 18.99
CA PRO A 15 3.71 -12.84 18.52
C PRO A 15 3.66 -13.17 17.01
N LEU A 16 4.75 -12.93 16.28
CA LEU A 16 4.81 -13.24 14.84
C LEU A 16 4.45 -14.69 14.52
N GLN A 17 4.83 -15.62 15.40
CA GLN A 17 4.54 -17.05 15.22
C GLN A 17 3.03 -17.34 15.27
N GLU A 18 2.30 -16.70 16.19
CA GLU A 18 0.84 -16.80 16.29
C GLU A 18 0.15 -16.24 15.04
N VAL A 19 0.60 -15.07 14.58
CA VAL A 19 0.10 -14.47 13.33
C VAL A 19 0.37 -15.41 12.13
N ALA A 20 1.55 -16.02 12.06
CA ALA A 20 1.88 -16.95 11.00
C ALA A 20 0.91 -18.14 10.96
N GLU A 21 0.59 -18.73 12.11
CA GLU A 21 -0.33 -19.87 12.22
C GLU A 21 -1.77 -19.52 11.82
N VAL A 22 -2.26 -18.35 12.24
CA VAL A 22 -3.58 -17.84 11.85
C VAL A 22 -3.67 -17.65 10.34
N LEU A 23 -2.70 -16.95 9.75
CA LEU A 23 -2.67 -16.70 8.30
C LEU A 23 -2.45 -17.98 7.49
N GLN A 24 -1.60 -18.89 7.98
CA GLN A 24 -1.33 -20.18 7.35
C GLN A 24 -2.61 -20.99 7.16
N THR A 25 -3.45 -21.02 8.19
CA THR A 25 -4.73 -21.74 8.19
C THR A 25 -5.70 -21.15 7.18
N ALA A 26 -5.88 -19.83 7.22
CA ALA A 26 -6.81 -19.14 6.31
C ALA A 26 -6.39 -19.22 4.84
N LEU A 27 -5.10 -19.00 4.55
CA LEU A 27 -4.60 -19.03 3.18
C LEU A 27 -4.68 -20.43 2.56
N LYS A 28 -4.47 -21.50 3.33
CA LYS A 28 -4.66 -22.88 2.85
C LYS A 28 -6.11 -23.19 2.44
N ALA A 29 -7.09 -22.48 3.00
CA ALA A 29 -8.49 -22.62 2.61
C ALA A 29 -8.83 -21.89 1.30
N LYS A 30 -8.02 -20.91 0.88
CA LYS A 30 -8.29 -20.01 -0.26
C LYS A 30 -7.29 -20.15 -1.41
N PHE A 31 -6.19 -20.87 -1.21
CA PHE A 31 -5.14 -21.12 -2.21
C PHE A 31 -4.72 -22.58 -2.17
N ALA A 32 -4.51 -23.19 -3.34
CA ALA A 32 -4.13 -24.59 -3.43
C ALA A 32 -2.76 -24.88 -2.80
N ASN A 33 -1.86 -23.88 -2.79
CA ASN A 33 -0.60 -23.95 -2.07
C ASN A 33 -0.43 -22.66 -1.28
N ALA A 34 -0.25 -22.78 0.04
CA ALA A 34 0.03 -21.64 0.90
C ALA A 34 1.02 -22.02 2.01
N GLU A 35 1.97 -21.13 2.25
CA GLU A 35 2.97 -21.23 3.32
C GLU A 35 3.11 -19.87 3.99
N VAL A 36 3.07 -19.84 5.33
CA VAL A 36 3.38 -18.65 6.14
C VAL A 36 4.40 -19.04 7.19
N THR A 37 5.54 -18.35 7.18
CA THR A 37 6.68 -18.65 8.07
C THR A 37 7.29 -17.38 8.63
N VAL A 38 7.88 -17.47 9.83
CA VAL A 38 8.70 -16.39 10.39
C VAL A 38 10.14 -16.60 9.95
N VAL A 39 10.71 -15.64 9.23
CA VAL A 39 12.05 -15.71 8.66
C VAL A 39 12.83 -14.44 8.94
N ASP A 40 14.16 -14.49 8.78
CA ASP A 40 14.94 -13.25 8.66
C ASP A 40 14.55 -12.51 7.38
N CYS A 41 14.29 -11.21 7.51
CA CYS A 41 13.95 -10.35 6.38
C CYS A 41 15.09 -10.39 5.36
N PRO A 42 14.82 -10.70 4.08
CA PRO A 42 15.83 -10.57 3.04
C PRO A 42 16.23 -9.09 2.89
N ASP A 43 17.41 -8.82 2.36
CA ASP A 43 17.82 -7.44 2.05
C ASP A 43 16.91 -6.84 0.97
N LEU A 44 15.98 -5.97 1.39
CA LEU A 44 14.98 -5.38 0.52
C LEU A 44 15.56 -4.30 -0.41
N THR A 45 16.81 -3.87 -0.23
CA THR A 45 17.48 -2.98 -1.19
C THR A 45 17.87 -3.71 -2.48
N LYS A 46 17.91 -5.05 -2.45
CA LYS A 46 18.32 -5.87 -3.59
C LYS A 46 17.14 -6.24 -4.49
N PRO A 47 17.41 -6.64 -5.75
CA PRO A 47 16.44 -7.34 -6.55
C PRO A 47 15.90 -8.56 -5.77
N PRO A 48 14.59 -8.84 -5.85
CA PRO A 48 13.62 -8.23 -6.76
C PRO A 48 12.81 -7.06 -6.19
N TYR A 49 13.16 -6.52 -5.01
CA TYR A 49 12.36 -5.49 -4.33
C TYR A 49 12.84 -4.06 -4.68
N GLY A 50 14.13 -3.78 -4.47
CA GLY A 50 14.72 -2.47 -4.77
C GLY A 50 14.11 -1.33 -3.93
N LEU A 51 13.92 -1.55 -2.64
CA LEU A 51 13.40 -0.56 -1.69
C LEU A 51 14.52 0.30 -1.08
N GLU A 52 14.13 1.40 -0.43
CA GLU A 52 15.05 2.37 0.17
C GLU A 52 15.59 1.95 1.56
N ALA A 53 15.26 0.75 2.03
CA ALA A 53 15.80 0.19 3.28
C ALA A 53 16.01 -1.33 3.17
N ALA A 54 16.92 -1.85 4.00
CA ALA A 54 17.28 -3.27 3.98
C ALA A 54 16.24 -4.19 4.64
N GLY A 55 15.33 -3.66 5.46
CA GLY A 55 14.28 -4.45 6.09
C GLY A 55 13.04 -3.64 6.46
N LEU A 56 12.14 -4.25 7.22
CA LEU A 56 10.85 -3.68 7.65
C LEU A 56 10.76 -3.51 9.18
N CYS A 57 11.82 -3.82 9.92
CA CYS A 57 11.77 -3.93 11.37
C CYS A 57 12.17 -2.61 12.06
N GLY A 58 11.83 -2.55 13.35
CA GLY A 58 12.07 -1.41 14.23
C GLY A 58 10.86 -0.49 14.32
N SER A 59 10.26 -0.45 15.50
CA SER A 59 9.16 0.45 15.89
C SER A 59 8.02 0.59 14.85
N PRO A 60 7.50 -0.52 14.27
CA PRO A 60 6.56 -0.46 13.15
C PRO A 60 5.23 0.17 13.57
N ARG A 61 4.64 0.93 12.66
CA ARG A 61 3.31 1.52 12.82
C ARG A 61 2.64 1.74 11.46
N LEU A 62 1.31 1.73 11.47
CA LEU A 62 0.52 2.20 10.34
C LEU A 62 0.16 3.67 10.56
N ALA A 63 0.02 4.42 9.47
CA ALA A 63 -0.61 5.72 9.48
C ALA A 63 -1.52 5.86 8.25
N ASP A 64 -2.67 6.48 8.49
CA ASP A 64 -3.66 6.84 7.49
C ASP A 64 -3.71 8.37 7.43
N VAL A 65 -3.36 8.92 6.27
CA VAL A 65 -3.22 10.37 6.06
C VAL A 65 -4.26 10.80 5.07
N GLY A 66 -5.09 11.78 5.44
CA GLY A 66 -6.15 12.29 4.57
C GLY A 66 -7.22 11.24 4.29
N GLY A 67 -7.60 11.09 3.02
CA GLY A 67 -8.55 10.04 2.62
C GLY A 67 -9.32 10.34 1.35
N VAL A 68 -10.15 9.38 0.93
CA VAL A 68 -11.09 9.51 -0.20
C VAL A 68 -11.99 10.75 -0.09
N PRO A 69 -12.43 11.23 1.10
CA PRO A 69 -13.18 12.48 1.22
C PRO A 69 -12.44 13.75 0.76
N TYR A 70 -11.12 13.69 0.52
CA TYR A 70 -10.38 14.80 -0.12
C TYR A 70 -10.33 14.66 -1.65
N LEU A 71 -10.64 13.48 -2.19
CA LEU A 71 -10.84 13.26 -3.62
C LEU A 71 -12.30 13.51 -4.03
N MET A 72 -13.25 13.17 -3.16
CA MET A 72 -14.69 13.14 -3.45
C MET A 72 -15.50 14.01 -2.48
N PRO A 73 -16.65 14.57 -2.93
CA PRO A 73 -17.20 14.45 -4.28
C PRO A 73 -16.49 15.34 -5.30
N MET A 74 -15.82 16.39 -4.85
CA MET A 74 -14.93 17.23 -5.64
C MET A 74 -13.56 17.26 -4.99
N VAL A 75 -12.51 17.22 -5.81
CA VAL A 75 -11.14 17.19 -5.33
C VAL A 75 -10.77 18.45 -4.53
N GLN A 76 -10.11 18.27 -3.40
CA GLN A 76 -9.50 19.32 -2.58
C GLN A 76 -8.00 19.37 -2.89
N LYS A 77 -7.63 20.03 -4.00
CA LYS A 77 -6.25 20.03 -4.53
C LYS A 77 -5.21 20.64 -3.58
N ASP A 78 -5.63 21.41 -2.58
CA ASP A 78 -4.79 22.00 -1.53
C ASP A 78 -4.30 20.97 -0.49
N LYS A 79 -4.88 19.77 -0.45
CA LYS A 79 -4.46 18.69 0.45
C LYS A 79 -3.18 18.04 -0.04
N LEU A 80 -2.07 18.67 0.31
CA LEU A 80 -0.71 18.23 0.02
C LEU A 80 0.04 17.94 1.32
N TYR A 81 0.78 16.84 1.33
CA TYR A 81 1.57 16.40 2.48
C TYR A 81 2.99 16.08 2.04
N ASP A 82 3.96 16.29 2.93
CA ASP A 82 5.34 15.83 2.73
C ASP A 82 5.61 14.64 3.65
N VAL A 83 6.08 13.51 3.09
CA VAL A 83 6.37 12.30 3.86
C VAL A 83 7.40 12.54 4.96
N LYS A 84 8.30 13.52 4.82
CA LYS A 84 9.22 13.91 5.91
C LYS A 84 8.48 14.50 7.11
N ASP A 85 7.49 15.36 6.87
CA ASP A 85 6.66 15.94 7.93
C ASP A 85 5.76 14.87 8.57
N LEU A 86 5.22 13.97 7.75
CA LEU A 86 4.42 12.84 8.22
C LEU A 86 5.24 11.89 9.10
N ALA A 87 6.51 11.62 8.74
CA ALA A 87 7.42 10.81 9.55
C ALA A 87 7.63 11.40 10.95
N VAL A 88 7.75 12.73 11.05
CA VAL A 88 7.80 13.44 12.34
C VAL A 88 6.47 13.32 13.09
N ALA A 89 5.34 13.52 12.40
CA ALA A 89 4.00 13.47 13.00
C ALA A 89 3.65 12.09 13.58
N VAL A 90 4.12 11.02 12.95
CA VAL A 90 3.94 9.65 13.49
C VAL A 90 4.97 9.28 14.55
N GLY A 91 5.84 10.21 14.97
CA GLY A 91 6.86 9.98 15.99
C GLY A 91 8.02 9.08 15.52
N LEU A 92 8.37 9.13 14.24
CA LEU A 92 9.49 8.40 13.65
C LEU A 92 10.23 9.23 12.58
N PRO A 93 10.97 10.29 12.96
CA PRO A 93 11.59 11.21 11.99
C PRO A 93 12.52 10.55 10.95
N SER A 94 13.19 9.46 11.34
CA SER A 94 14.05 8.63 10.48
C SER A 94 13.35 7.34 10.04
N ALA A 95 12.14 7.47 9.50
CA ALA A 95 11.31 6.35 9.05
C ALA A 95 11.74 5.82 7.69
N PHE A 96 11.65 4.50 7.52
CA PHE A 96 11.39 3.88 6.23
C PHE A 96 9.89 3.74 6.05
N VAL A 97 9.38 4.27 4.95
CA VAL A 97 7.97 4.39 4.61
C VAL A 97 7.69 3.62 3.32
N VAL A 98 6.76 2.68 3.39
CA VAL A 98 6.14 2.06 2.20
C VAL A 98 4.63 2.20 2.26
N GLY A 99 3.98 2.36 1.10
CA GLY A 99 2.52 2.52 1.09
C GLY A 99 1.90 2.87 -0.25
N ALA A 100 0.61 3.19 -0.17
CA ALA A 100 -0.29 3.47 -1.28
C ALA A 100 -1.00 4.80 -1.04
N GLY A 101 -1.04 5.68 -2.04
CA GLY A 101 -1.67 6.99 -1.93
C GLY A 101 -1.79 7.69 -3.28
N ALA A 102 -2.24 8.95 -3.29
CA ALA A 102 -2.24 9.74 -4.52
C ALA A 102 -0.94 10.52 -4.70
N GLY A 103 -0.43 10.57 -5.93
CA GLY A 103 0.83 11.23 -6.25
C GLY A 103 0.74 12.75 -6.18
N PRO A 104 1.89 13.43 -6.04
CA PRO A 104 1.93 14.88 -5.92
C PRO A 104 1.58 15.54 -7.25
N HIS A 105 0.28 15.81 -7.47
CA HIS A 105 -0.23 16.43 -8.70
C HIS A 105 0.50 17.73 -9.11
N PRO A 106 1.03 18.60 -8.20
CA PRO A 106 1.79 19.77 -8.64
C PRO A 106 3.10 19.43 -9.35
N TYR A 107 3.69 18.27 -9.07
CA TYR A 107 4.90 17.78 -9.76
C TYR A 107 4.56 16.91 -10.97
N VAL A 108 3.61 15.98 -10.80
CA VAL A 108 3.23 15.04 -11.87
C VAL A 108 2.47 15.75 -13.00
N GLY A 109 1.80 16.87 -12.70
CA GLY A 109 1.00 17.67 -13.62
C GLY A 109 -0.45 17.19 -13.76
N VAL A 110 -0.74 15.97 -13.31
CA VAL A 110 -2.05 15.31 -13.36
C VAL A 110 -2.26 14.47 -12.10
N ASN A 111 -3.46 13.93 -11.92
CA ASN A 111 -3.72 12.92 -10.90
C ASN A 111 -2.93 11.62 -11.17
N SER A 112 -2.56 10.90 -10.12
CA SER A 112 -1.76 9.67 -10.24
C SER A 112 -1.84 8.79 -9.00
N GLU A 113 -1.57 7.49 -9.19
CA GLU A 113 -1.37 6.52 -8.11
C GLU A 113 0.07 6.54 -7.65
N MET A 114 0.34 6.73 -6.35
CA MET A 114 1.69 6.73 -5.78
C MET A 114 1.99 5.41 -5.07
N MET A 115 3.16 4.85 -5.39
CA MET A 115 3.78 3.73 -4.70
C MET A 115 4.90 4.31 -3.84
N ALA A 116 4.58 4.67 -2.59
CA ALA A 116 5.51 5.34 -1.70
C ALA A 116 6.61 4.40 -1.25
N ASN A 117 7.87 4.78 -1.42
CA ASN A 117 9.06 4.03 -1.01
C ASN A 117 10.14 5.05 -0.64
N ILE A 118 10.15 5.50 0.61
CA ILE A 118 10.95 6.65 1.07
C ILE A 118 11.65 6.29 2.37
N LYS A 119 12.94 6.62 2.46
CA LYS A 119 13.67 6.66 3.74
C LYS A 119 13.85 8.12 4.14
N THR A 120 13.28 8.54 5.26
CA THR A 120 13.44 9.90 5.81
C THR A 120 14.58 9.94 6.83
N GLY A 121 14.94 11.15 7.25
CA GLY A 121 16.06 11.43 8.17
C GLY A 121 17.08 12.36 7.52
N ASP A 122 18.29 12.41 8.08
CA ASP A 122 19.38 13.31 7.65
C ASP A 122 19.72 13.16 6.16
N SER A 123 19.69 11.93 5.65
CA SER A 123 19.85 11.63 4.23
C SER A 123 18.58 10.97 3.70
N THR A 124 17.64 11.80 3.25
CA THR A 124 16.39 11.31 2.67
C THR A 124 16.64 10.69 1.30
N THR A 125 16.13 9.47 1.09
CA THR A 125 16.13 8.82 -0.23
C THR A 125 14.70 8.47 -0.65
N ASN A 126 14.46 8.56 -1.95
CA ASN A 126 13.14 8.37 -2.54
C ASN A 126 13.21 7.41 -3.73
N GLY A 127 12.64 6.23 -3.54
CA GLY A 127 12.45 5.21 -4.56
C GLY A 127 11.01 5.13 -5.05
N SER A 128 10.19 6.13 -4.73
CA SER A 128 8.76 6.15 -5.07
C SER A 128 8.54 6.24 -6.57
N ARG A 129 7.41 5.65 -6.98
CA ARG A 129 6.92 5.71 -8.36
C ARG A 129 5.49 6.22 -8.36
N VAL A 130 5.08 6.78 -9.48
CA VAL A 130 3.69 7.14 -9.74
C VAL A 130 3.21 6.51 -11.04
N ALA A 131 1.96 6.08 -11.08
CA ALA A 131 1.29 5.69 -12.31
C ALA A 131 0.21 6.73 -12.66
N LYS A 132 0.20 7.20 -13.91
CA LYS A 132 -0.74 8.21 -14.40
C LYS A 132 -1.34 7.77 -15.74
N ILE A 133 -2.45 8.39 -16.14
CA ILE A 133 -2.99 8.22 -17.50
C ILE A 133 -2.28 9.17 -18.47
N ASN A 134 -1.75 8.63 -19.55
CA ASN A 134 -1.10 9.39 -20.62
C ASN A 134 -2.12 9.90 -21.66
N ALA A 135 -1.63 10.71 -22.62
CA ALA A 135 -2.48 11.30 -23.67
C ALA A 135 -3.19 10.27 -24.57
N ALA A 136 -2.67 9.03 -24.65
CA ALA A 136 -3.30 7.94 -25.40
C ALA A 136 -4.37 7.19 -24.59
N GLY A 137 -4.64 7.61 -23.34
CA GLY A 137 -5.61 6.95 -22.46
C GLY A 137 -5.09 5.66 -21.81
N SER A 138 -3.79 5.38 -21.90
CA SER A 138 -3.14 4.24 -21.26
C SER A 138 -2.39 4.67 -19.99
N TYR A 139 -1.92 3.71 -19.19
CA TYR A 139 -1.07 4.00 -18.04
C TYR A 139 0.37 4.35 -18.47
N GLU A 140 1.04 5.16 -17.65
CA GLU A 140 2.46 5.48 -17.73
C GLU A 140 3.05 5.45 -16.31
N LEU A 141 4.12 4.69 -16.12
CA LEU A 141 4.85 4.61 -14.86
C LEU A 141 6.03 5.58 -14.87
N GLN A 142 6.15 6.39 -13.82
CA GLN A 142 7.20 7.39 -13.66
C GLN A 142 7.87 7.26 -12.29
N LYS A 143 9.20 7.34 -12.24
CA LYS A 143 9.93 7.45 -10.96
C LYS A 143 9.93 8.91 -10.49
N LEU A 144 9.70 9.14 -9.20
CA LEU A 144 9.83 10.47 -8.60
C LEU A 144 11.30 10.82 -8.34
N PRO A 145 11.69 12.09 -8.46
CA PRO A 145 13.05 12.53 -8.13
C PRO A 145 13.30 12.47 -6.62
N GLN A 146 14.57 12.43 -6.22
CA GLN A 146 14.96 12.35 -4.80
C GLN A 146 14.35 13.47 -3.94
N SER A 147 14.20 14.67 -4.52
CA SER A 147 13.66 15.85 -3.84
C SER A 147 12.14 15.86 -3.66
N GLU A 148 11.39 15.01 -4.38
CA GLU A 148 9.92 15.05 -4.39
C GLU A 148 9.34 14.01 -3.43
N THR A 149 9.27 14.36 -2.15
CA THR A 149 8.75 13.49 -1.08
C THR A 149 7.28 13.72 -0.77
N ARG A 150 6.58 14.51 -1.59
CA ARG A 150 5.18 14.83 -1.34
C ARG A 150 4.24 13.76 -1.86
N CYS A 151 3.07 13.69 -1.23
CA CYS A 151 1.88 13.02 -1.73
C CYS A 151 0.71 14.03 -1.69
N ALA A 152 -0.39 13.67 -2.35
CA ALA A 152 -1.61 14.46 -2.35
C ALA A 152 -2.80 13.63 -1.84
N LEU A 153 -3.81 14.29 -1.29
CA LEU A 153 -5.13 13.77 -0.90
C LEU A 153 -5.12 12.66 0.16
N MET A 154 -4.41 11.57 -0.07
CA MET A 154 -4.34 10.43 0.82
C MET A 154 -3.01 9.68 0.74
N LEU A 155 -2.61 9.08 1.86
CA LEU A 155 -1.52 8.11 1.93
C LEU A 155 -1.76 7.13 3.07
N ASN A 156 -1.89 5.85 2.73
CA ASN A 156 -1.86 4.75 3.69
C ASN A 156 -0.44 4.18 3.73
N MET A 157 0.22 4.35 4.87
CA MET A 157 1.64 4.03 5.01
C MET A 157 1.93 3.06 6.15
N PHE A 158 2.84 2.14 5.87
CA PHE A 158 3.60 1.40 6.87
C PHE A 158 4.93 2.12 7.10
N ALA A 159 5.19 2.51 8.35
CA ALA A 159 6.43 3.14 8.77
C ALA A 159 7.20 2.24 9.74
N SER A 160 8.51 2.15 9.57
CA SER A 160 9.43 1.43 10.46
C SER A 160 10.80 2.10 10.47
N GLU A 161 11.75 1.61 11.26
CA GLU A 161 13.15 2.07 11.19
C GLU A 161 13.88 1.50 9.96
N GLY A 162 13.27 0.54 9.24
CA GLY A 162 13.85 -0.09 8.06
C GLY A 162 14.99 -1.07 8.36
N ARG A 163 15.06 -1.57 9.60
CA ARG A 163 16.14 -2.46 10.05
C ARG A 163 15.90 -3.91 9.62
N PRO A 164 16.97 -4.71 9.45
CA PRO A 164 16.86 -6.16 9.38
C PRO A 164 16.19 -6.74 10.65
N GLY A 165 15.58 -7.92 10.53
CA GLY A 165 14.95 -8.62 11.65
C GLY A 165 13.98 -9.69 11.18
N LYS A 166 13.23 -10.29 12.11
CA LYS A 166 12.24 -11.31 11.78
C LYS A 166 10.97 -10.71 11.18
N VAL A 167 10.45 -11.33 10.12
CA VAL A 167 9.23 -10.94 9.41
C VAL A 167 8.38 -12.16 9.03
N LEU A 168 7.13 -11.94 8.67
CA LEU A 168 6.27 -12.95 8.05
C LEU A 168 6.61 -13.07 6.56
N ARG A 169 7.02 -14.26 6.12
CA ARG A 169 7.09 -14.64 4.71
C ARG A 169 5.82 -15.40 4.35
N VAL A 170 5.02 -14.78 3.50
CA VAL A 170 3.78 -15.35 2.95
C VAL A 170 4.03 -15.79 1.52
N SER A 171 3.73 -17.05 1.20
CA SER A 171 3.67 -17.57 -0.16
C SER A 171 2.30 -18.18 -0.39
N ALA A 172 1.63 -17.76 -1.45
CA ALA A 172 0.34 -18.30 -1.87
C ALA A 172 0.36 -18.48 -3.39
N LYS A 173 -0.16 -19.60 -3.88
CA LYS A 173 -0.23 -19.94 -5.30
C LYS A 173 -1.54 -20.64 -5.63
N LYS A 174 -2.04 -20.41 -6.84
CA LYS A 174 -3.29 -20.96 -7.38
C LYS A 174 -4.45 -20.66 -6.46
N ARG A 175 -4.94 -19.43 -6.51
CA ARG A 175 -6.14 -19.03 -5.77
C ARG A 175 -7.32 -19.93 -6.14
N THR A 176 -7.96 -20.50 -5.12
CA THR A 176 -9.15 -21.35 -5.22
C THR A 176 -10.38 -20.67 -4.61
N GLY A 177 -10.18 -19.63 -3.81
CA GLY A 177 -11.22 -18.83 -3.19
C GLY A 177 -11.58 -17.55 -3.95
N ASP A 178 -12.55 -16.84 -3.40
CA ASP A 178 -13.13 -15.60 -3.90
C ASP A 178 -12.37 -14.33 -3.49
N THR A 179 -11.69 -14.36 -2.33
CA THR A 179 -10.92 -13.25 -1.75
C THR A 179 -9.52 -13.15 -2.34
N ASN A 180 -9.04 -11.92 -2.62
CA ASN A 180 -7.63 -11.69 -2.95
C ASN A 180 -6.71 -11.95 -1.72
N LEU A 181 -5.39 -11.94 -1.92
CA LEU A 181 -4.40 -12.22 -0.87
C LEU A 181 -4.54 -11.31 0.36
N VAL A 182 -4.65 -9.99 0.15
CA VAL A 182 -4.68 -8.98 1.22
C VAL A 182 -5.98 -9.08 2.00
N THR A 183 -7.12 -9.17 1.31
CA THR A 183 -8.44 -9.35 1.93
C THR A 183 -8.49 -10.64 2.74
N CYS A 184 -7.96 -11.75 2.20
CA CYS A 184 -7.89 -13.03 2.91
C CYS A 184 -7.11 -12.92 4.23
N MET A 185 -5.95 -12.25 4.22
CA MET A 185 -5.17 -12.04 5.45
C MET A 185 -5.91 -11.12 6.45
N ARG A 186 -6.49 -10.01 5.98
CA ARG A 186 -7.24 -9.07 6.82
C ARG A 186 -8.42 -9.75 7.52
N GLU A 187 -9.23 -10.50 6.76
CA GLU A 187 -10.39 -11.22 7.28
C GLU A 187 -9.99 -12.32 8.27
N ALA A 188 -8.89 -13.03 8.01
CA ALA A 188 -8.37 -14.03 8.94
C ALA A 188 -7.98 -13.42 10.29
N LEU A 189 -7.31 -12.28 10.27
CA LEU A 189 -6.95 -11.56 11.50
C LEU A 189 -8.19 -11.01 12.21
N LYS A 190 -9.18 -10.47 11.49
CA LYS A 190 -10.43 -10.00 12.11
C LYS A 190 -11.19 -11.14 12.77
N ALA A 191 -11.31 -12.27 12.09
CA ALA A 191 -12.00 -13.46 12.61
C ALA A 191 -11.32 -14.01 13.87
N HIS A 192 -9.99 -13.97 13.94
CA HIS A 192 -9.24 -14.50 15.08
C HIS A 192 -9.17 -13.52 16.27
N TYR A 193 -8.84 -12.26 16.02
CA TYR A 193 -8.58 -11.26 17.08
C TYR A 193 -9.80 -10.41 17.44
N GLY A 194 -10.89 -10.48 16.68
CA GLY A 194 -12.15 -9.79 16.96
C GLY A 194 -12.00 -8.27 16.98
N GLU A 195 -12.36 -7.64 18.09
CA GLU A 195 -12.27 -6.18 18.29
C GLU A 195 -10.86 -5.69 18.68
N LYS A 196 -9.87 -6.59 18.76
CA LYS A 196 -8.48 -6.21 18.96
C LYS A 196 -7.83 -5.95 17.60
N PRO A 197 -7.63 -4.69 17.18
CA PRO A 197 -7.16 -4.39 15.83
C PRO A 197 -5.70 -4.82 15.67
N VAL A 198 -5.41 -5.54 14.59
CA VAL A 198 -4.06 -5.97 14.19
C VAL A 198 -3.77 -5.33 12.83
N GLY A 199 -2.69 -4.53 12.78
CA GLY A 199 -2.21 -3.90 11.56
C GLY A 199 -1.05 -4.68 10.96
N LEU A 200 -1.05 -4.85 9.63
CA LEU A 200 0.09 -5.37 8.88
C LEU A 200 0.44 -4.41 7.74
N GLY A 201 1.73 -4.35 7.40
CA GLY A 201 2.19 -3.66 6.23
C GLY A 201 3.56 -4.15 5.78
N GLY A 202 3.95 -3.75 4.58
CA GLY A 202 5.23 -4.15 3.99
C GLY A 202 5.11 -4.28 2.48
N THR A 203 5.80 -5.29 1.94
CA THR A 203 5.83 -5.56 0.49
C THR A 203 5.53 -7.01 0.17
N PHE A 204 4.89 -7.26 -0.97
CA PHE A 204 4.75 -8.58 -1.55
C PHE A 204 4.97 -8.52 -3.07
N ARG A 205 5.12 -9.68 -3.70
CA ARG A 205 5.34 -9.79 -5.14
C ARG A 205 4.29 -10.66 -5.80
N LEU A 206 3.77 -10.18 -6.92
CA LEU A 206 3.11 -11.05 -7.89
C LEU A 206 4.19 -11.62 -8.80
N VAL A 207 4.44 -12.92 -8.69
CA VAL A 207 5.52 -13.60 -9.43
C VAL A 207 5.04 -14.07 -10.81
N GLU A 208 3.81 -14.58 -10.88
CA GLU A 208 3.16 -15.07 -12.09
C GLU A 208 1.71 -14.58 -12.14
N GLY A 209 1.13 -14.53 -13.35
CA GLY A 209 -0.25 -14.11 -13.58
C GLY A 209 -0.40 -12.60 -13.84
N LYS A 210 -1.58 -12.07 -13.52
CA LYS A 210 -1.93 -10.65 -13.75
C LYS A 210 -2.68 -10.08 -12.55
N ALA A 211 -2.48 -8.79 -12.30
CA ALA A 211 -3.25 -8.02 -11.34
C ALA A 211 -4.23 -7.09 -12.06
N LYS A 212 -5.50 -7.13 -11.67
CA LYS A 212 -6.47 -6.10 -12.07
C LYS A 212 -6.20 -4.86 -11.23
N CYS A 213 -5.65 -3.85 -11.87
CA CYS A 213 -5.33 -2.58 -11.25
C CYS A 213 -6.18 -1.46 -11.83
N HIS A 214 -6.32 -0.36 -11.10
CA HIS A 214 -6.79 0.90 -11.67
C HIS A 214 -5.75 2.00 -11.57
N VAL A 215 -5.89 3.00 -12.44
CA VAL A 215 -5.15 4.26 -12.39
C VAL A 215 -6.17 5.39 -12.53
N MET A 216 -6.17 6.32 -11.58
CA MET A 216 -6.99 7.52 -11.66
C MET A 216 -6.60 8.38 -12.90
N PRO A 217 -7.56 8.76 -13.75
CA PRO A 217 -7.33 9.78 -14.78
C PRO A 217 -7.34 11.18 -14.16
N GLU A 218 -7.32 12.22 -15.00
CA GLU A 218 -7.48 13.62 -14.55
C GLU A 218 -8.67 13.77 -13.59
N PHE A 219 -8.55 14.68 -12.63
CA PHE A 219 -9.59 14.92 -11.64
C PHE A 219 -10.93 15.21 -12.32
N SER A 220 -12.00 14.60 -11.80
CA SER A 220 -13.34 14.81 -12.35
C SER A 220 -13.72 16.30 -12.31
N SER A 221 -14.27 16.80 -13.41
CA SER A 221 -14.84 18.14 -13.50
C SER A 221 -16.27 18.22 -12.94
N VAL A 222 -16.87 17.06 -12.64
CA VAL A 222 -18.20 16.92 -12.05
C VAL A 222 -18.14 16.13 -10.75
N PRO A 223 -19.08 16.34 -9.81
CA PRO A 223 -19.08 15.61 -8.54
C PRO A 223 -19.17 14.09 -8.73
N LEU A 224 -18.33 13.34 -8.01
CA LEU A 224 -18.43 11.88 -7.86
C LEU A 224 -19.07 11.58 -6.50
N THR A 225 -20.32 11.17 -6.49
CA THR A 225 -21.18 11.07 -5.30
C THR A 225 -21.41 9.64 -4.82
N CYS A 226 -21.05 8.63 -5.64
CA CYS A 226 -21.19 7.23 -5.28
C CYS A 226 -20.12 6.33 -5.93
N ASP A 227 -19.99 5.10 -5.43
CA ASP A 227 -19.01 4.13 -5.93
C ASP A 227 -19.19 3.78 -7.42
N ALA A 228 -20.42 3.83 -7.94
CA ALA A 228 -20.68 3.58 -9.36
C ALA A 228 -20.02 4.64 -10.24
N GLU A 229 -20.20 5.92 -9.91
CA GLU A 229 -19.59 7.05 -10.62
C GLU A 229 -18.06 7.02 -10.52
N VAL A 230 -17.52 6.65 -9.34
CA VAL A 230 -16.07 6.46 -9.17
C VAL A 230 -15.56 5.35 -10.08
N ASN A 231 -16.25 4.20 -10.11
CA ASN A 231 -15.85 3.07 -10.94
C ASN A 231 -15.92 3.40 -12.44
N GLU A 232 -16.86 4.24 -12.89
CA GLU A 232 -16.92 4.70 -14.29
C GLU A 232 -15.80 5.70 -14.63
N TRP A 233 -15.42 6.54 -13.66
CA TRP A 233 -14.33 7.50 -13.79
C TRP A 233 -12.96 6.80 -13.83
N LEU A 234 -12.73 5.80 -12.98
CA LEU A 234 -11.48 5.04 -12.93
C LEU A 234 -11.15 4.34 -14.26
N ARG A 235 -9.85 4.10 -14.50
CA ARG A 235 -9.36 3.33 -15.66
C ARG A 235 -8.74 2.04 -15.18
N PHE A 236 -9.31 0.90 -15.59
CA PHE A 236 -8.89 -0.43 -15.16
C PHE A 236 -8.01 -1.11 -16.21
N PHE A 237 -7.01 -1.85 -15.74
CA PHE A 237 -6.04 -2.57 -16.56
C PHE A 237 -5.69 -3.93 -15.94
N ASP A 238 -5.42 -4.92 -16.79
CA ASP A 238 -4.78 -6.16 -16.37
C ASP A 238 -3.25 -6.03 -16.53
N MET A 239 -2.55 -5.82 -15.42
CA MET A 239 -1.10 -5.62 -15.40
C MET A 239 -0.37 -6.96 -15.20
N PRO A 240 0.62 -7.32 -16.04
CA PRO A 240 1.29 -8.60 -15.96
C PRO A 240 2.34 -8.64 -14.85
N ALA A 241 2.51 -9.81 -14.25
CA ALA A 241 3.68 -10.13 -13.43
C ALA A 241 4.98 -10.08 -14.28
N PRO A 242 6.15 -9.84 -13.66
CA PRO A 242 6.37 -9.65 -12.23
C PRO A 242 6.04 -8.22 -11.75
N MET A 243 5.40 -8.12 -10.58
CA MET A 243 5.12 -6.83 -9.93
C MET A 243 5.51 -6.86 -8.45
N VAL A 244 5.90 -5.71 -7.93
CA VAL A 244 6.12 -5.44 -6.50
C VAL A 244 4.97 -4.59 -5.99
N PHE A 245 4.38 -4.97 -4.87
CA PHE A 245 3.29 -4.25 -4.21
C PHE A 245 3.75 -3.75 -2.85
N LEU A 246 3.27 -2.56 -2.50
CA LEU A 246 3.45 -1.89 -1.22
C LEU A 246 2.06 -1.78 -0.59
N SER A 247 1.89 -2.39 0.58
CA SER A 247 0.57 -2.71 1.09
C SER A 247 0.46 -2.44 2.58
N THR A 248 -0.72 -1.98 2.98
CA THR A 248 -1.17 -1.84 4.35
C THR A 248 -2.55 -2.48 4.52
N LEU A 249 -2.78 -3.12 5.66
CA LEU A 249 -4.09 -3.59 6.08
C LEU A 249 -4.25 -3.47 7.59
N ILE A 250 -5.48 -3.33 8.06
CA ILE A 250 -5.85 -3.42 9.46
C ILE A 250 -7.09 -4.29 9.62
N SER A 251 -7.07 -5.21 10.58
CA SER A 251 -8.15 -6.19 10.76
C SER A 251 -9.48 -5.55 11.13
N SER A 252 -9.45 -4.51 11.97
CA SER A 252 -10.62 -3.76 12.45
C SER A 252 -10.26 -2.29 12.58
N ASP A 253 -11.16 -1.40 12.18
CA ASP A 253 -11.00 0.04 12.41
C ASP A 253 -11.21 0.37 13.90
N PRO A 254 -10.25 1.04 14.59
CA PRO A 254 -10.38 1.48 15.98
C PRO A 254 -11.13 2.83 16.13
N ASP A 255 -12.18 3.02 15.33
CA ASP A 255 -13.00 4.24 15.21
C ASP A 255 -12.21 5.48 14.76
N LEU A 256 -11.38 5.32 13.73
CA LEU A 256 -10.60 6.40 13.12
C LEU A 256 -10.94 6.65 11.63
N ASP A 257 -11.94 5.97 11.08
CA ASP A 257 -12.31 6.03 9.66
C ASP A 257 -11.14 5.59 8.75
N LEU A 258 -10.51 4.48 9.12
CA LEU A 258 -9.32 3.97 8.44
C LEU A 258 -9.67 3.24 7.15
N ARG A 259 -8.83 3.42 6.13
CA ARG A 259 -8.81 2.54 4.96
C ARG A 259 -8.27 1.16 5.38
N VAL A 260 -9.17 0.19 5.49
CA VAL A 260 -8.86 -1.13 6.06
C VAL A 260 -7.89 -1.99 5.23
N GLU A 261 -7.78 -1.72 3.93
CA GLU A 261 -6.78 -2.32 3.04
C GLU A 261 -6.47 -1.38 1.87
N HIS A 262 -5.19 -1.23 1.55
CA HIS A 262 -4.74 -0.41 0.42
C HIS A 262 -3.41 -0.94 -0.12
N SER A 263 -3.36 -1.24 -1.42
CA SER A 263 -2.16 -1.79 -2.06
C SER A 263 -1.93 -1.16 -3.42
N HIS A 264 -0.79 -0.49 -3.60
CA HIS A 264 -0.32 -0.04 -4.91
C HIS A 264 0.89 -0.86 -5.32
N GLY A 265 1.05 -1.10 -6.63
CA GLY A 265 2.18 -1.88 -7.13
C GLY A 265 2.73 -1.38 -8.44
N TYR A 266 3.90 -1.89 -8.80
CA TYR A 266 4.59 -1.58 -10.05
C TYR A 266 5.37 -2.78 -10.58
N GLY A 267 5.42 -2.90 -11.91
CA GLY A 267 6.31 -3.79 -12.67
C GLY A 267 7.45 -3.03 -13.34
N SER A 268 7.88 -3.50 -14.51
CA SER A 268 8.88 -2.81 -15.35
C SER A 268 8.39 -1.46 -15.86
N ASP A 269 7.16 -1.45 -16.36
CA ASP A 269 6.55 -0.36 -17.15
C ASP A 269 5.07 -0.15 -16.79
N CYS A 270 4.53 -0.92 -15.83
CA CYS A 270 3.16 -0.85 -15.35
C CYS A 270 3.10 -0.50 -13.85
N GLY A 271 1.97 0.03 -13.39
CA GLY A 271 1.69 0.21 -11.96
C GLY A 271 0.35 0.89 -11.71
N GLY A 272 -0.14 0.80 -10.49
CA GLY A 272 -1.43 1.36 -10.09
C GLY A 272 -1.97 0.77 -8.79
N HIS A 273 -3.24 1.06 -8.50
CA HIS A 273 -3.98 0.54 -7.36
C HIS A 273 -4.49 -0.88 -7.62
N THR A 274 -4.26 -1.80 -6.69
CA THR A 274 -4.65 -3.21 -6.85
C THR A 274 -6.04 -3.48 -6.30
N MET A 275 -6.92 -4.05 -7.12
CA MET A 275 -8.23 -4.51 -6.66
C MET A 275 -8.21 -6.01 -6.33
N THR A 276 -7.60 -6.80 -7.21
CA THR A 276 -7.51 -8.27 -7.08
C THR A 276 -6.51 -8.80 -8.11
N ASP A 277 -6.00 -10.00 -7.90
CA ASP A 277 -5.45 -10.80 -9.00
C ASP A 277 -6.58 -11.25 -9.97
N SER A 278 -6.24 -11.41 -11.26
CA SER A 278 -7.21 -11.79 -12.30
C SER A 278 -7.46 -13.31 -12.28
N ARG A 279 -8.69 -13.74 -11.96
CA ARG A 279 -9.10 -15.16 -11.78
C ARG A 279 -8.83 -16.08 -12.98
N ASN A 280 -8.69 -15.53 -14.19
CA ASN A 280 -8.49 -16.30 -15.43
C ASN A 280 -7.02 -16.67 -15.67
N CYS A 281 -6.11 -16.32 -14.76
CA CYS A 281 -4.69 -16.67 -14.84
C CYS A 281 -4.30 -17.54 -13.65
N ARG A 282 -3.35 -18.46 -13.84
CA ARG A 282 -2.74 -19.25 -12.77
C ARG A 282 -1.94 -18.29 -11.87
N VAL A 283 -2.59 -17.68 -10.89
CA VAL A 283 -2.01 -16.85 -9.83
C VAL A 283 -1.88 -17.70 -8.59
#